data_AF-A0A255HTW3-F1
#
_entry.id   AF-A0A255HTW3-F1
#
_cell.length_a   1.000
_cell.length_b   1.000
_cell.length_c   1.000
_cell.angle_alpha   90.00
_cell.angle_beta   90.00
_cell.angle_gamma   90.00
#
_symmetry.space_group_name_H-M   'P 1'
#
loop_
_entity.id
_entity.type
_entity.pdbx_description
1 polymer ?
#
loop_
_entity_poly.entity_id
_entity_poly.type
_entity_poly.pdbx_seq_one_letter_code
_entity_poly.pdbx_strand_id
1 'polypeptide(L)'
;MRRLVLLLLMLVFLPFLHAHAAVAAPGKRIALVVGNAAYPQPLLNPVNDARAMAERLRRLGFEVLLRTDINSAQLQQASAELSTKARGADIALVFYAGHGAQAGEANYVLPIGANMHALSSSAIEAQGVSVASLAGDLQRSGARGAVLILDACRQEYTRGGAQVPGHGNGAASHGFSDMAAPRGVVIAYSAGPGALARDFWSPDSRNSPYTSALLDALDAPGLPMGELFSQVASRVATMTHEVQKPRVSFGETSARLVLNMGSGKVTAEPSPGVLASNDNGGTRAPLPPAVAVKPPAAGSARVWPGNVLQDINYEIRMQIAARPFPRQQLEKRARAGDLVAQTALGYGIGGGDAGVKQPKAGMQWLEKAAAKDFPVAQTYLAELLMGKGDPASLKRAGALLDAASQAGYSPAHAYQFDLARRTGAPPQEAARHLQDALMGLMKDYQGAARDLMQPPKK
;
A
#
# COMPACT_ATOMS: atom_id res chain seq x y z
N MET A 1 71.82 -26.38 35.24
CA MET A 1 70.44 -26.93 35.19
C MET A 1 69.38 -25.91 35.62
N ARG A 2 69.33 -25.37 36.85
CA ARG A 2 68.27 -24.40 37.28
C ARG A 2 67.98 -23.22 36.33
N ARG A 3 69.00 -22.62 35.68
CA ARG A 3 68.80 -21.51 34.71
C ARG A 3 68.22 -21.94 33.36
N LEU A 4 68.31 -23.22 32.98
CA LEU A 4 67.76 -23.73 31.72
C LEU A 4 66.26 -24.03 31.86
N VAL A 5 65.82 -24.44 33.07
CA VAL A 5 64.42 -24.76 33.38
C VAL A 5 63.53 -23.51 33.37
N LEU A 6 63.99 -22.35 33.87
CA LEU A 6 63.22 -21.11 33.78
C LEU A 6 63.04 -20.61 32.33
N LEU A 7 64.03 -20.83 31.46
CA LEU A 7 63.94 -20.46 30.04
C LEU A 7 62.93 -21.34 29.29
N LEU A 8 62.82 -22.63 29.64
CA LEU A 8 61.79 -23.51 29.10
C LEU A 8 60.38 -23.15 29.62
N LEU A 9 60.26 -22.70 30.88
CA LEU A 9 58.99 -22.31 31.48
C LEU A 9 58.43 -20.97 30.95
N MET A 10 59.28 -20.03 30.52
CA MET A 10 58.79 -18.83 29.82
C MET A 10 58.36 -19.11 28.37
N LEU A 11 58.90 -20.14 27.72
CA LEU A 11 58.53 -20.55 26.36
C LEU A 11 57.17 -21.25 26.27
N VAL A 12 56.59 -21.67 27.40
CA VAL A 12 55.23 -22.23 27.49
C VAL A 12 54.18 -21.14 27.79
N PHE A 13 54.60 -19.90 28.09
CA PHE A 13 53.72 -18.86 28.65
C PHE A 13 53.80 -17.49 27.93
N LEU A 14 54.06 -17.46 26.63
CA LEU A 14 53.67 -16.33 25.79
C LEU A 14 53.61 -16.70 24.29
N PRO A 15 52.49 -16.44 23.57
CA PRO A 15 51.12 -16.22 24.04
C PRO A 15 50.12 -17.23 23.45
N PHE A 16 49.04 -17.52 24.20
CA PHE A 16 47.74 -17.75 23.56
C PHE A 16 47.31 -16.43 22.92
N LEU A 17 47.88 -16.15 21.75
CA LEU A 17 47.37 -15.12 20.85
C LEU A 17 45.99 -15.61 20.45
N HIS A 18 44.98 -15.21 21.23
CA HIS A 18 43.60 -15.36 20.84
C HIS A 18 43.50 -14.60 19.54
N ALA A 19 43.49 -15.34 18.43
CA ALA A 19 43.00 -14.87 17.16
C ALA A 19 41.58 -14.43 17.45
N HIS A 20 41.44 -13.14 17.77
CA HIS A 20 40.17 -12.46 17.73
C HIS A 20 39.77 -12.60 16.28
N ALA A 21 38.91 -13.59 16.00
CA ALA A 21 38.24 -13.70 14.73
C ALA A 21 37.64 -12.32 14.51
N ALA A 22 38.23 -11.56 13.60
CA ALA A 22 37.87 -10.17 13.41
C ALA A 22 36.40 -10.22 13.01
N VAL A 23 35.51 -9.82 13.92
CA VAL A 23 34.09 -9.72 13.64
C VAL A 23 34.03 -8.72 12.51
N ALA A 24 33.81 -9.24 11.30
CA ALA A 24 33.93 -8.46 10.09
C ALA A 24 33.02 -7.25 10.27
N ALA A 25 33.61 -6.05 10.24
CA ALA A 25 32.86 -4.82 10.46
C ALA A 25 31.64 -4.87 9.54
N PRO A 26 30.40 -4.70 10.07
CA PRO A 26 29.19 -4.92 9.29
C PRO A 26 29.28 -4.08 8.02
N GLY A 27 29.37 -4.78 6.88
CA GLY A 27 29.78 -4.15 5.63
C GLY A 27 28.79 -3.08 5.21
N LYS A 28 29.30 -2.03 4.59
CA LYS A 28 28.58 -0.76 4.39
C LYS A 28 27.22 -0.99 3.72
N ARG A 29 26.12 -0.57 4.35
CA ARG A 29 24.76 -0.67 3.80
C ARG A 29 24.19 0.73 3.64
N ILE A 30 23.58 1.03 2.50
CA ILE A 30 23.02 2.36 2.24
C ILE A 30 21.69 2.29 1.50
N ALA A 31 20.76 3.16 1.86
CA ALA A 31 19.46 3.28 1.22
C ALA A 31 19.10 4.73 0.85
N LEU A 32 18.52 4.90 -0.35
CA LEU A 32 17.70 6.05 -0.70
C LEU A 32 16.24 5.69 -0.44
N VAL A 33 15.53 6.51 0.32
CA VAL A 33 14.13 6.27 0.68
C VAL A 33 13.32 7.51 0.32
N VAL A 34 12.34 7.34 -0.58
CA VAL A 34 11.59 8.44 -1.19
C VAL A 34 10.10 8.25 -0.95
N GLY A 35 9.43 9.29 -0.45
CA GLY A 35 7.98 9.31 -0.27
C GLY A 35 7.39 10.58 -0.83
N ASN A 36 6.63 10.46 -1.93
CA ASN A 36 5.97 11.59 -2.56
C ASN A 36 4.45 11.48 -2.32
N ALA A 37 3.89 12.45 -1.60
CA ALA A 37 2.46 12.50 -1.23
C ALA A 37 1.83 13.85 -1.57
N ALA A 38 2.60 14.94 -1.59
CA ALA A 38 2.14 16.30 -1.93
C ALA A 38 1.92 16.52 -3.44
N TYR A 39 1.45 15.48 -4.13
CA TYR A 39 0.93 15.57 -5.49
C TYR A 39 -0.30 16.49 -5.57
N PRO A 40 -0.67 16.97 -6.78
CA PRO A 40 -1.93 17.69 -7.00
C PRO A 40 -3.17 16.93 -6.52
N GLN A 41 -3.13 15.59 -6.56
CA GLN A 41 -4.06 14.69 -5.88
C GLN A 41 -3.28 13.97 -4.77
N PRO A 42 -3.39 14.40 -3.50
CA PRO A 42 -2.58 13.81 -2.46
C PRO A 42 -2.91 12.34 -2.21
N LEU A 43 -1.91 11.48 -2.35
CA LEU A 43 -1.89 10.17 -1.69
C LEU A 43 -1.69 10.44 -0.19
N LEU A 44 -2.37 9.73 0.71
CA LEU A 44 -2.28 10.07 2.15
C LEU A 44 -1.06 9.41 2.80
N ASN A 45 -0.59 8.27 2.28
CA ASN A 45 0.43 7.45 2.94
C ASN A 45 1.88 7.55 2.46
N PRO A 46 2.27 7.85 1.21
CA PRO A 46 3.65 7.69 0.75
C PRO A 46 4.74 8.41 1.56
N VAL A 47 4.43 9.59 2.12
CA VAL A 47 5.34 10.31 3.02
C VAL A 47 5.47 9.62 4.38
N ASN A 48 4.41 8.95 4.85
CA ASN A 48 4.45 8.12 6.04
C ASN A 48 5.14 6.77 5.78
N ASP A 49 4.86 6.13 4.63
CA ASP A 49 5.50 4.90 4.15
C ASP A 49 7.04 5.07 4.12
N ALA A 50 7.51 6.13 3.47
CA ALA A 50 8.94 6.43 3.37
C ALA A 50 9.57 6.77 4.73
N ARG A 51 8.86 7.44 5.64
CA ARG A 51 9.36 7.68 7.01
C ARG A 51 9.51 6.37 7.78
N ALA A 52 8.49 5.52 7.77
CA ALA A 52 8.50 4.22 8.44
C ALA A 52 9.59 3.30 7.87
N MET A 53 9.75 3.26 6.54
CA MET A 53 10.80 2.48 5.88
C MET A 53 12.20 3.01 6.20
N ALA A 54 12.40 4.34 6.20
CA ALA A 54 13.69 4.94 6.55
C ALA A 54 14.10 4.65 8.00
N GLU A 55 13.17 4.71 8.94
CA GLU A 55 13.43 4.32 10.33
C GLU A 55 13.76 2.84 10.46
N ARG A 56 13.04 1.96 9.74
CA ARG A 56 13.32 0.52 9.76
C ARG A 56 14.73 0.21 9.24
N LEU A 57 15.10 0.76 8.10
CA LEU A 57 16.40 0.52 7.47
C LEU A 57 17.55 1.04 8.34
N ARG A 58 17.38 2.19 9.02
CA ARG A 58 18.37 2.68 10.01
C ARG A 58 18.60 1.67 11.14
N ARG A 59 17.54 1.05 11.68
CA ARG A 59 17.67 -0.02 12.71
C ARG A 59 18.38 -1.27 12.20
N LEU A 60 18.29 -1.54 10.90
CA LEU A 60 19.01 -2.63 10.22
C LEU A 60 20.44 -2.24 9.77
N GLY A 61 20.97 -1.11 10.26
CA GLY A 61 22.35 -0.69 10.00
C GLY A 61 22.58 -0.03 8.63
N PHE A 62 21.54 0.47 7.97
CA PHE A 62 21.70 1.27 6.75
C PHE A 62 21.99 2.75 7.08
N GLU A 63 22.93 3.36 6.36
CA GLU A 63 22.92 4.81 6.12
C GLU A 63 21.69 5.13 5.27
N VAL A 64 20.84 6.09 5.67
CA VAL A 64 19.56 6.35 4.97
C VAL A 64 19.40 7.80 4.55
N LEU A 65 19.41 8.01 3.23
CA LEU A 65 19.04 9.25 2.55
C LEU A 65 17.51 9.29 2.40
N LEU A 66 16.81 9.83 3.39
CA LEU A 66 15.37 10.10 3.29
C LEU A 66 15.13 11.37 2.47
N ARG A 67 14.17 11.32 1.55
CA ARG A 67 13.64 12.45 0.79
C ARG A 67 12.11 12.36 0.76
N THR A 68 11.42 13.49 0.87
CA THR A 68 9.95 13.55 0.76
C THR A 68 9.54 14.68 -0.15
N ASP A 69 8.52 14.43 -0.98
CA ASP A 69 7.93 15.41 -1.91
C ASP A 69 8.95 16.06 -2.85
N ILE A 70 9.83 15.24 -3.44
CA ILE A 70 10.90 15.67 -4.35
C ILE A 70 10.54 15.53 -5.82
N ASN A 71 11.15 16.38 -6.66
CA ASN A 71 11.03 16.39 -8.12
C ASN A 71 12.06 15.49 -8.83
N SER A 72 11.98 15.40 -10.16
CA SER A 72 12.80 14.48 -10.96
C SER A 72 14.29 14.80 -10.94
N ALA A 73 14.67 16.08 -10.95
CA ALA A 73 16.07 16.50 -10.83
C ALA A 73 16.64 16.16 -9.44
N GLN A 74 15.85 16.40 -8.39
CA GLN A 74 16.21 16.04 -7.01
C GLN A 74 16.31 14.52 -6.81
N LEU A 75 15.45 13.73 -7.48
CA LEU A 75 15.50 12.26 -7.45
C LEU A 75 16.73 11.72 -8.20
N GLN A 76 17.02 12.24 -9.38
CA GLN A 76 18.24 11.89 -10.13
C GLN A 76 19.51 12.26 -9.34
N GLN A 77 19.54 13.45 -8.73
CA GLN A 77 20.64 13.88 -7.85
C GLN A 77 20.79 12.93 -6.65
N ALA A 78 19.70 12.54 -6.00
CA ALA A 78 19.72 11.60 -4.87
C ALA A 78 20.14 10.18 -5.30
N SER A 79 19.78 9.74 -6.51
CA SER A 79 20.25 8.47 -7.10
C SER A 79 21.75 8.49 -7.37
N ALA A 80 22.28 9.60 -7.92
CA ALA A 80 23.72 9.79 -8.13
C ALA A 80 24.50 9.89 -6.81
N GLU A 81 23.93 10.56 -5.80
CA GLU A 81 24.46 10.62 -4.43
C GLU A 81 24.55 9.20 -3.83
N LEU A 82 23.47 8.42 -3.94
CA LEU A 82 23.42 7.01 -3.50
C LEU A 82 24.48 6.18 -4.23
N SER A 83 24.53 6.21 -5.56
CA SER A 83 25.47 5.39 -6.36
C SER A 83 26.92 5.70 -6.02
N THR A 84 27.25 6.97 -5.78
CA THR A 84 28.60 7.40 -5.34
C THR A 84 28.92 6.89 -3.94
N LYS A 85 28.00 7.02 -2.98
CA LYS A 85 28.17 6.53 -1.61
C LYS A 85 28.16 5.00 -1.52
N ALA A 86 27.48 4.30 -2.43
CA ALA A 86 27.34 2.84 -2.45
C ALA A 86 28.57 2.09 -2.99
N ARG A 87 29.64 2.79 -3.40
CA ARG A 87 30.91 2.14 -3.77
C ARG A 87 31.47 1.30 -2.62
N GLY A 88 31.69 0.02 -2.89
CA GLY A 88 32.13 -0.97 -1.89
C GLY A 88 31.08 -1.32 -0.84
N ALA A 89 29.80 -0.99 -1.07
CA ALA A 89 28.71 -1.38 -0.18
C ALA A 89 28.35 -2.87 -0.31
N ASP A 90 27.86 -3.44 0.78
CA ASP A 90 27.25 -4.77 0.80
C ASP A 90 25.89 -4.74 0.12
N ILE A 91 25.06 -3.77 0.51
CA ILE A 91 23.73 -3.58 -0.07
C ILE A 91 23.50 -2.09 -0.33
N ALA A 92 23.12 -1.78 -1.57
CA ALA A 92 22.53 -0.51 -1.96
C ALA A 92 21.03 -0.71 -2.22
N LEU A 93 20.19 0.09 -1.57
CA LEU A 93 18.75 -0.02 -1.66
C LEU A 93 18.10 1.30 -2.12
N VAL A 94 17.08 1.22 -2.96
CA VAL A 94 16.14 2.31 -3.24
C VAL A 94 14.76 1.84 -2.83
N PHE A 95 14.09 2.60 -1.97
CA PHE A 95 12.66 2.49 -1.72
C PHE A 95 11.97 3.73 -2.26
N TYR A 96 10.88 3.54 -2.99
CA TYR A 96 10.05 4.62 -3.49
C TYR A 96 8.57 4.34 -3.23
N ALA A 97 7.90 5.27 -2.54
CA ALA A 97 6.45 5.33 -2.43
C ALA A 97 5.90 6.57 -3.15
N GLY A 98 4.81 6.41 -3.91
CA GLY A 98 4.19 7.47 -4.70
C GLY A 98 3.49 6.96 -5.95
N HIS A 99 3.66 7.65 -7.09
CA HIS A 99 3.13 7.24 -8.38
C HIS A 99 4.18 6.58 -9.29
N GLY A 100 3.74 5.59 -10.06
CA GLY A 100 4.51 4.93 -11.10
C GLY A 100 3.74 4.88 -12.41
N ALA A 101 4.44 4.68 -13.52
CA ALA A 101 3.87 4.58 -14.86
C ALA A 101 4.77 3.78 -15.82
N GLN A 102 4.18 3.41 -16.96
CA GLN A 102 4.77 2.61 -18.02
C GLN A 102 4.60 3.34 -19.35
N ALA A 103 5.70 3.47 -20.10
CA ALA A 103 5.75 4.02 -21.44
C ALA A 103 6.37 2.96 -22.37
N GLY A 104 5.57 2.39 -23.28
CA GLY A 104 5.96 1.18 -24.01
C GLY A 104 6.26 0.02 -23.05
N GLU A 105 7.48 -0.52 -23.11
CA GLU A 105 7.94 -1.56 -22.19
C GLU A 105 8.62 -0.99 -20.92
N ALA A 106 8.95 0.30 -20.92
CA ALA A 106 9.78 0.93 -19.91
C ALA A 106 8.97 1.45 -18.71
N ASN A 107 9.54 1.24 -17.52
CA ASN A 107 8.96 1.60 -16.23
C ASN A 107 9.53 2.92 -15.69
N TYR A 108 8.68 3.75 -15.07
CA TYR A 108 9.01 5.07 -14.54
C TYR A 108 8.37 5.28 -13.18
N VAL A 109 9.11 5.87 -12.24
CA VAL A 109 8.50 6.54 -11.08
C VAL A 109 8.18 7.98 -11.45
N LEU A 110 7.13 8.57 -10.86
CA LEU A 110 6.64 9.92 -11.19
C LEU A 110 6.84 10.88 -10.01
N PRO A 111 7.90 11.70 -10.01
CA PRO A 111 8.20 12.62 -8.90
C PRO A 111 7.22 13.80 -8.80
N ILE A 112 7.35 14.63 -7.75
CA ILE A 112 6.56 15.86 -7.65
C ILE A 112 6.87 16.78 -8.84
N GLY A 113 5.82 17.27 -9.49
CA GLY A 113 5.92 18.05 -10.74
C GLY A 113 5.86 17.21 -12.02
N ALA A 114 5.90 15.88 -11.94
CA ALA A 114 5.56 15.04 -13.09
C ALA A 114 4.05 15.07 -13.36
N ASN A 115 3.66 15.12 -14.64
CA ASN A 115 2.26 15.09 -15.05
C ASN A 115 1.67 13.69 -14.87
N MET A 116 0.96 13.49 -13.77
CA MET A 116 0.21 12.25 -13.46
C MET A 116 -0.89 11.91 -14.47
N HIS A 117 -1.21 12.81 -15.39
CA HIS A 117 -2.19 12.61 -16.47
C HIS A 117 -1.52 12.57 -17.86
N ALA A 118 -0.21 12.35 -17.93
CA ALA A 118 0.51 12.16 -19.18
C ALA A 118 0.04 10.87 -19.90
N LEU A 119 -0.72 11.03 -20.98
CA LEU A 119 -1.23 9.91 -21.80
C LEU A 119 -0.28 9.49 -22.93
N SER A 120 0.74 10.29 -23.24
CA SER A 120 1.77 9.94 -24.23
C SER A 120 3.04 9.43 -23.55
N SER A 121 3.63 8.39 -24.12
CA SER A 121 4.92 7.83 -23.69
C SER A 121 5.99 8.92 -23.57
N SER A 122 6.09 9.82 -24.57
CA SER A 122 7.03 10.94 -24.60
C SER A 122 6.93 11.91 -23.41
N ALA A 123 5.73 12.11 -22.85
CA ALA A 123 5.54 13.00 -21.70
C ALA A 123 5.93 12.31 -20.39
N ILE A 124 5.72 10.99 -20.28
CA ILE A 124 6.21 10.19 -19.15
C ILE A 124 7.74 10.07 -19.20
N GLU A 125 8.31 9.81 -20.38
CA GLU A 125 9.75 9.73 -20.60
C GLU A 125 10.48 11.03 -20.23
N ALA A 126 9.89 12.18 -20.57
CA ALA A 126 10.50 13.50 -20.30
C ALA A 126 10.37 13.97 -18.83
N GLN A 127 9.47 13.38 -18.03
CA GLN A 127 9.11 13.90 -16.71
C GLN A 127 9.28 12.89 -15.57
N GLY A 128 9.07 11.60 -15.85
CA GLY A 128 9.34 10.51 -14.93
C GLY A 128 10.84 10.21 -14.80
N VAL A 129 11.18 9.38 -13.83
CA VAL A 129 12.53 8.82 -13.69
C VAL A 129 12.47 7.33 -13.96
N SER A 130 13.23 6.87 -14.95
CA SER A 130 13.21 5.47 -15.38
C SER A 130 13.68 4.54 -14.26
N VAL A 131 12.86 3.52 -13.96
CA VAL A 131 13.17 2.39 -13.08
C VAL A 131 14.41 1.65 -13.58
N ALA A 132 14.60 1.53 -14.91
CA ALA A 132 15.81 0.98 -15.49
C ALA A 132 17.04 1.86 -15.24
N SER A 133 16.90 3.20 -15.24
CA SER A 133 18.00 4.09 -14.84
C SER A 133 18.36 3.94 -13.37
N LEU A 134 17.36 3.86 -12.47
CA LEU A 134 17.58 3.67 -11.03
C LEU A 134 18.27 2.32 -10.75
N ALA A 135 17.82 1.25 -11.41
CA ALA A 135 18.47 -0.06 -11.37
C ALA A 135 19.91 -0.02 -11.94
N GLY A 136 20.14 0.75 -13.01
CA GLY A 136 21.46 0.97 -13.60
C GLY A 136 22.41 1.78 -12.69
N ASP A 137 21.91 2.78 -11.97
CA ASP A 137 22.68 3.53 -10.97
C ASP A 137 23.10 2.65 -9.80
N LEU A 138 22.20 1.77 -9.34
CA LEU A 138 22.48 0.76 -8.34
C LEU A 138 23.52 -0.24 -8.84
N GLN A 139 23.39 -0.76 -10.06
CA GLN A 139 24.35 -1.69 -10.65
C GLN A 139 25.75 -1.04 -10.81
N ARG A 140 25.81 0.21 -11.30
CA ARG A 140 27.06 0.98 -11.46
C ARG A 140 27.77 1.31 -10.14
N SER A 141 27.06 1.27 -9.01
CA SER A 141 27.68 1.52 -7.70
C SER A 141 28.71 0.46 -7.31
N GLY A 142 28.62 -0.76 -7.87
CA GLY A 142 29.47 -1.89 -7.49
C GLY A 142 29.14 -2.47 -6.11
N ALA A 143 27.95 -2.19 -5.57
CA ALA A 143 27.47 -2.84 -4.35
C ALA A 143 27.28 -4.35 -4.55
N ARG A 144 27.56 -5.16 -3.51
CA ARG A 144 27.47 -6.64 -3.58
C ARG A 144 26.03 -7.13 -3.81
N GLY A 145 25.05 -6.34 -3.39
CA GLY A 145 23.63 -6.52 -3.65
C GLY A 145 22.95 -5.19 -3.95
N ALA A 146 22.06 -5.18 -4.94
CA ALA A 146 21.27 -4.01 -5.32
C ALA A 146 19.78 -4.32 -5.19
N VAL A 147 18.99 -3.45 -4.56
CA VAL A 147 17.57 -3.68 -4.32
C VAL A 147 16.76 -2.43 -4.64
N LEU A 148 15.75 -2.55 -5.50
CA LEU A 148 14.83 -1.49 -5.87
C LEU A 148 13.41 -1.92 -5.48
N ILE A 149 12.81 -1.22 -4.53
CA ILE A 149 11.49 -1.49 -3.98
C ILE A 149 10.55 -0.35 -4.37
N LEU A 150 9.45 -0.69 -5.03
CA LEU A 150 8.52 0.24 -5.64
C LEU A 150 7.13 0.03 -5.04
N ASP A 151 6.80 0.83 -4.03
CA ASP A 151 5.46 0.95 -3.48
C ASP A 151 4.68 2.07 -4.18
N ALA A 152 4.53 1.92 -5.49
CA ALA A 152 3.88 2.93 -6.32
C ALA A 152 2.55 2.44 -6.85
N CYS A 153 1.51 3.26 -6.69
CA CYS A 153 0.17 2.90 -7.14
C CYS A 153 0.06 2.86 -8.66
N ARG A 154 -0.45 1.75 -9.21
CA ARG A 154 -1.39 1.81 -10.34
C ARG A 154 -2.65 2.49 -9.83
N GLN A 155 -2.86 3.75 -10.23
CA GLN A 155 -4.19 4.32 -10.28
C GLN A 155 -4.66 4.29 -11.73
N GLU A 156 -5.55 3.34 -12.04
CA GLU A 156 -6.52 3.56 -13.10
C GLU A 156 -7.47 4.67 -12.60
N TYR A 157 -7.30 5.90 -13.09
CA TYR A 157 -8.38 6.90 -13.05
C TYR A 157 -9.44 6.58 -14.12
N THR A 158 -9.92 5.33 -14.17
CA THR A 158 -11.11 4.96 -14.93
C THR A 158 -12.30 4.83 -14.00
N ARG A 159 -13.13 5.87 -14.05
CA ARG A 159 -14.49 5.86 -13.51
C ARG A 159 -15.30 4.84 -14.33
N GLY A 160 -15.31 3.59 -13.88
CA GLY A 160 -16.07 2.49 -14.47
C GLY A 160 -15.37 1.74 -15.61
N GLY A 161 -14.99 0.49 -15.33
CA GLY A 161 -15.12 -0.66 -16.25
C GLY A 161 -14.27 -0.73 -17.53
N ALA A 162 -13.67 0.37 -18.00
CA ALA A 162 -12.87 0.34 -19.21
C ALA A 162 -11.48 -0.28 -18.93
N GLN A 163 -11.29 -1.52 -19.37
CA GLN A 163 -9.95 -2.01 -19.71
C GLN A 163 -9.32 -0.99 -20.68
N VAL A 164 -8.07 -0.58 -20.42
CA VAL A 164 -7.26 0.08 -21.46
C VAL A 164 -7.20 -0.90 -22.65
N PRO A 165 -7.66 -0.51 -23.86
CA PRO A 165 -7.57 -1.39 -25.02
C PRO A 165 -6.10 -1.80 -25.23
N GLY A 166 -5.86 -3.09 -25.37
CA GLY A 166 -4.49 -3.61 -25.42
C GLY A 166 -3.71 -3.04 -26.59
N HIS A 167 -2.44 -2.70 -26.34
CA HIS A 167 -1.36 -2.74 -27.33
C HIS A 167 -1.61 -1.93 -28.62
N GLY A 168 -2.08 -0.68 -28.46
CA GLY A 168 -1.94 0.35 -29.50
C GLY A 168 -0.54 0.97 -29.48
N ASN A 169 0.14 1.05 -30.63
CA ASN A 169 1.47 1.62 -30.76
C ASN A 169 1.52 3.09 -30.27
N GLY A 170 2.06 3.32 -29.08
CA GLY A 170 2.29 4.66 -28.50
C GLY A 170 1.45 5.03 -27.26
N ALA A 171 0.59 4.13 -26.77
CA ALA A 171 -0.18 4.37 -25.54
C ALA A 171 0.66 4.17 -24.26
N ALA A 172 0.56 5.12 -23.33
CA ALA A 172 1.06 4.97 -21.97
C ALA A 172 0.05 4.24 -21.06
N SER A 173 0.52 3.63 -19.96
CA SER A 173 -0.36 3.14 -18.88
C SER A 173 0.21 3.48 -17.50
N HIS A 174 -0.64 3.59 -16.49
CA HIS A 174 -0.19 3.87 -15.11
C HIS A 174 0.35 2.60 -14.44
N GLY A 175 1.28 2.75 -13.49
CA GLY A 175 2.10 1.71 -12.85
C GLY A 175 2.99 0.90 -13.80
N PHE A 176 3.41 -0.30 -13.37
CA PHE A 176 4.57 -0.98 -13.97
C PHE A 176 4.23 -2.18 -14.86
N SER A 177 5.18 -2.55 -15.72
CA SER A 177 5.34 -3.83 -16.44
C SER A 177 6.28 -4.78 -15.68
N ASP A 178 6.21 -6.08 -15.98
CA ASP A 178 7.27 -7.01 -15.61
C ASP A 178 8.52 -6.68 -16.44
N MET A 179 9.68 -6.54 -15.79
CA MET A 179 10.98 -6.36 -16.44
C MET A 179 12.01 -7.32 -15.85
N ALA A 180 12.93 -7.80 -16.68
CA ALA A 180 14.08 -8.57 -16.22
C ALA A 180 14.98 -7.68 -15.35
N ALA A 181 15.24 -8.10 -14.11
CA ALA A 181 16.17 -7.39 -13.24
C ALA A 181 17.62 -7.61 -13.72
N PRO A 182 18.46 -6.56 -13.79
CA PRO A 182 19.88 -6.71 -14.14
C PRO A 182 20.62 -7.63 -13.15
N ARG A 183 21.77 -8.19 -13.60
CA ARG A 183 22.59 -9.09 -12.77
C ARG A 183 22.92 -8.46 -11.40
N GLY A 184 22.65 -9.18 -10.32
CA GLY A 184 22.86 -8.70 -8.93
C GLY A 184 21.80 -7.73 -8.40
N VAL A 185 20.78 -7.37 -9.19
CA VAL A 185 19.69 -6.47 -8.79
C VAL A 185 18.42 -7.26 -8.46
N VAL A 186 17.67 -6.83 -7.45
CA VAL A 186 16.28 -7.21 -7.22
C VAL A 186 15.38 -6.01 -7.48
N ILE A 187 14.28 -6.23 -8.20
CA ILE A 187 13.23 -5.22 -8.39
C ILE A 187 11.92 -5.78 -7.86
N ALA A 188 11.34 -5.13 -6.86
CA ALA A 188 10.12 -5.57 -6.19
C ALA A 188 9.02 -4.50 -6.31
N TYR A 189 7.81 -4.96 -6.63
CA TYR A 189 6.65 -4.14 -6.96
C TYR A 189 5.49 -4.44 -6.02
N SER A 190 4.83 -3.39 -5.52
CA SER A 190 3.69 -3.54 -4.60
C SER A 190 2.46 -4.20 -5.19
N ALA A 191 2.33 -4.20 -6.52
CA ALA A 191 1.33 -4.94 -7.26
C ALA A 191 1.95 -5.50 -8.56
N GLY A 192 1.36 -6.55 -9.14
CA GLY A 192 1.80 -7.07 -10.42
C GLY A 192 1.42 -6.19 -11.62
N PRO A 193 1.88 -6.53 -12.83
CA PRO A 193 1.52 -5.80 -14.04
C PRO A 193 0.00 -5.70 -14.18
N GLY A 194 -0.49 -4.51 -14.50
CA GLY A 194 -1.93 -4.23 -14.59
C GLY A 194 -2.69 -4.12 -13.25
N ALA A 195 -2.12 -4.52 -12.11
CA ALA A 195 -2.86 -4.58 -10.84
C ALA A 195 -2.73 -3.32 -9.97
N LEU A 196 -3.82 -2.95 -9.29
CA LEU A 196 -3.87 -1.83 -8.35
C LEU A 196 -3.02 -2.10 -7.10
N ALA A 197 -2.29 -1.10 -6.63
CA ALA A 197 -1.88 -1.02 -5.23
C ALA A 197 -2.86 -0.11 -4.50
N ARG A 198 -3.34 -0.54 -3.32
CA ARG A 198 -4.22 0.30 -2.50
C ARG A 198 -3.36 1.29 -1.72
N ASP A 199 -3.76 2.56 -1.64
CA ASP A 199 -3.22 3.49 -0.63
C ASP A 199 -3.81 3.13 0.75
N PHE A 200 -5.07 2.66 0.79
CA PHE A 200 -5.79 2.16 1.97
C PHE A 200 -6.35 0.76 1.76
N TRP A 201 -5.90 -0.22 2.56
CA TRP A 201 -6.63 -1.49 2.74
C TRP A 201 -7.62 -1.40 3.90
N SER A 202 -7.29 -0.58 4.89
CA SER A 202 -8.23 -0.06 5.87
C SER A 202 -8.24 1.46 5.74
N PRO A 203 -9.39 2.13 5.71
CA PRO A 203 -9.59 3.52 6.13
C PRO A 203 -8.83 4.11 7.35
N ASP A 204 -8.16 3.30 8.15
CA ASP A 204 -7.23 3.75 9.22
C ASP A 204 -5.75 3.56 8.87
N SER A 205 -5.44 2.92 7.74
CA SER A 205 -4.10 2.49 7.44
C SER A 205 -3.20 3.70 7.17
N ARG A 206 -2.29 3.96 8.10
CA ARG A 206 -1.27 5.01 8.05
C ARG A 206 -0.19 4.78 6.99
N ASN A 207 -0.12 3.56 6.48
CA ASN A 207 0.82 3.10 5.48
C ASN A 207 0.04 2.26 4.46
N SER A 208 0.56 2.18 3.24
CA SER A 208 0.04 1.25 2.24
C SER A 208 0.05 -0.20 2.77
N PRO A 209 -0.75 -1.11 2.18
CA PRO A 209 -0.73 -2.53 2.52
C PRO A 209 0.64 -3.16 2.26
N TYR A 210 1.37 -2.70 1.23
CA TYR A 210 2.67 -3.26 0.86
C TYR A 210 3.79 -2.75 1.74
N THR A 211 3.85 -1.46 2.05
CA THR A 211 4.81 -0.96 3.04
C THR A 211 4.55 -1.57 4.41
N SER A 212 3.28 -1.74 4.82
CA SER A 212 2.94 -2.46 6.05
C SER A 212 3.48 -3.90 6.04
N ALA A 213 3.21 -4.67 4.98
CA ALA A 213 3.69 -6.04 4.84
C ALA A 213 5.23 -6.16 4.76
N LEU A 214 5.89 -5.21 4.11
CA LEU A 214 7.34 -5.16 3.99
C LEU A 214 8.01 -4.81 5.32
N LEU A 215 7.40 -3.92 6.11
CA LEU A 215 7.82 -3.65 7.48
C LEU A 215 7.62 -4.88 8.37
N ASP A 216 6.53 -5.64 8.25
CA ASP A 216 6.38 -6.91 9.01
C ASP A 216 7.53 -7.88 8.66
N ALA A 217 7.77 -8.13 7.36
CA ALA A 217 8.79 -9.10 6.91
C ALA A 217 10.23 -8.70 7.26
N LEU A 218 10.53 -7.40 7.37
CA LEU A 218 11.86 -6.90 7.74
C LEU A 218 12.22 -7.09 9.24
N ASP A 219 11.29 -7.47 10.11
CA ASP A 219 11.61 -7.74 11.53
C ASP A 219 12.26 -9.12 11.72
N ALA A 220 11.99 -10.08 10.83
CA ALA A 220 12.56 -11.41 10.88
C ALA A 220 14.03 -11.41 10.41
N PRO A 221 14.99 -11.84 11.26
CA PRO A 221 16.39 -11.96 10.87
C PRO A 221 16.64 -13.21 10.01
N GLY A 222 17.65 -13.16 9.16
CA GLY A 222 18.13 -14.28 8.36
C GLY A 222 17.36 -14.53 7.05
N LEU A 223 16.22 -13.89 6.81
CA LEU A 223 15.39 -14.15 5.63
C LEU A 223 16.09 -13.80 4.30
N PRO A 224 16.29 -14.76 3.38
CA PRO A 224 16.70 -14.48 2.01
C PRO A 224 15.60 -13.68 1.29
N MET A 225 15.97 -12.80 0.36
CA MET A 225 14.98 -11.97 -0.35
C MET A 225 13.90 -12.78 -1.09
N GLY A 226 14.22 -13.97 -1.59
CA GLY A 226 13.21 -14.87 -2.17
C GLY A 226 12.08 -15.22 -1.19
N GLU A 227 12.42 -15.48 0.07
CA GLU A 227 11.46 -15.78 1.12
C GLU A 227 10.78 -14.52 1.65
N LEU A 228 11.55 -13.45 1.91
CA LEU A 228 11.03 -12.15 2.36
C LEU A 228 9.95 -11.62 1.42
N PHE A 229 10.19 -11.58 0.11
CA PHE A 229 9.18 -11.09 -0.84
C PHE A 229 8.01 -12.08 -1.04
N SER A 230 8.20 -13.38 -0.79
CA SER A 230 7.10 -14.36 -0.74
C SER A 230 6.17 -14.09 0.45
N GLN A 231 6.73 -13.84 1.64
CA GLN A 231 5.96 -13.46 2.84
C GLN A 231 5.22 -12.13 2.61
N VAL A 232 5.88 -11.12 2.04
CA VAL A 232 5.22 -9.85 1.66
C VAL A 232 4.07 -10.07 0.67
N ALA A 233 4.27 -10.90 -0.37
CA ALA A 233 3.24 -11.19 -1.36
C ALA A 233 2.00 -11.84 -0.73
N SER A 234 2.19 -12.84 0.15
CA SER A 234 1.11 -13.48 0.88
C SER A 234 0.39 -12.49 1.81
N ARG A 235 1.13 -11.68 2.55
CA ARG A 235 0.58 -10.69 3.50
C ARG A 235 -0.28 -9.64 2.80
N VAL A 236 0.18 -9.08 1.68
CA VAL A 236 -0.58 -8.08 0.90
C VAL A 236 -1.81 -8.70 0.24
N ALA A 237 -1.70 -9.93 -0.25
CA ALA A 237 -2.84 -10.66 -0.78
C ALA A 237 -3.92 -10.83 0.31
N THR A 238 -3.55 -11.23 1.53
CA THR A 238 -4.48 -11.27 2.67
C THR A 238 -5.09 -9.90 2.98
N MET A 239 -4.28 -8.86 3.16
CA MET A 239 -4.73 -7.52 3.60
C MET A 239 -5.66 -6.83 2.60
N THR A 240 -5.47 -7.06 1.30
CA THR A 240 -6.22 -6.37 0.25
C THR A 240 -7.40 -7.17 -0.30
N HIS A 241 -7.75 -8.30 0.33
CA HIS A 241 -8.72 -9.26 -0.17
C HIS A 241 -8.37 -9.75 -1.60
N GLU A 242 -7.13 -10.25 -1.74
CA GLU A 242 -6.33 -10.53 -2.96
C GLU A 242 -6.59 -9.66 -4.21
N VAL A 243 -6.97 -8.39 -4.00
CA VAL A 243 -6.95 -7.34 -5.02
C VAL A 243 -5.53 -7.09 -5.47
N GLN A 244 -4.62 -6.95 -4.50
CA GLN A 244 -3.23 -6.59 -4.71
C GLN A 244 -2.38 -7.84 -4.52
N LYS A 245 -1.58 -8.16 -5.54
CA LYS A 245 -0.66 -9.29 -5.55
C LYS A 245 0.72 -8.78 -5.97
N PRO A 246 1.65 -8.54 -5.02
CA PRO A 246 3.01 -8.10 -5.32
C PRO A 246 3.76 -8.96 -6.34
N ARG A 247 4.82 -8.42 -6.92
CA ARG A 247 5.76 -9.13 -7.81
C ARG A 247 7.20 -8.80 -7.45
N VAL A 248 8.11 -9.70 -7.81
CA VAL A 248 9.54 -9.51 -7.64
C VAL A 248 10.28 -10.16 -8.80
N SER A 249 11.28 -9.45 -9.31
CA SER A 249 12.19 -9.87 -10.38
C SER A 249 13.60 -9.96 -9.79
N PHE A 250 14.25 -11.09 -9.98
CA PHE A 250 15.57 -11.39 -9.43
C PHE A 250 16.59 -11.50 -10.56
N GLY A 251 17.61 -10.64 -10.54
CA GLY A 251 18.83 -10.87 -11.32
C GLY A 251 19.57 -12.10 -10.79
N GLU A 252 20.47 -12.65 -11.60
CA GLU A 252 21.29 -13.81 -11.21
C GLU A 252 21.92 -13.60 -9.81
N THR A 253 21.97 -14.67 -9.00
CA THR A 253 22.44 -14.77 -7.61
C THR A 253 21.73 -13.91 -6.54
N SER A 254 20.94 -12.89 -6.93
CA SER A 254 20.38 -11.89 -6.01
C SER A 254 19.37 -12.41 -4.98
N ALA A 255 18.63 -13.49 -5.28
CA ALA A 255 17.58 -14.04 -4.42
C ALA A 255 18.08 -14.53 -3.03
N ARG A 256 19.39 -14.74 -2.88
CA ARG A 256 20.03 -15.22 -1.64
C ARG A 256 20.48 -14.11 -0.68
N LEU A 257 20.45 -12.83 -1.09
CA LEU A 257 20.89 -11.74 -0.20
C LEU A 257 19.84 -11.52 0.90
N VAL A 258 20.29 -11.05 2.06
CA VAL A 258 19.48 -10.91 3.29
C VAL A 258 19.43 -9.45 3.73
N LEU A 259 18.22 -8.93 3.99
CA LEU A 259 18.04 -7.53 4.41
C LEU A 259 18.17 -7.32 5.92
N ASN A 260 17.87 -8.32 6.74
CA ASN A 260 18.05 -8.30 8.20
C ASN A 260 18.97 -9.46 8.61
N MET A 261 20.20 -9.18 9.04
CA MET A 261 21.18 -10.21 9.46
C MET A 261 21.01 -10.64 10.93
N GLY A 262 20.06 -10.04 11.67
CA GLY A 262 19.97 -10.16 13.12
C GLY A 262 21.10 -9.44 13.86
N SER A 263 21.10 -9.53 15.19
CA SER A 263 22.03 -8.82 16.08
C SER A 263 23.44 -9.45 16.19
N GLY A 264 23.85 -10.26 15.22
CA GLY A 264 25.24 -10.71 15.10
C GLY A 264 25.66 -11.91 15.97
N LYS A 265 24.74 -12.69 16.54
CA LYS A 265 25.09 -14.06 16.99
C LYS A 265 25.19 -15.00 15.78
N VAL A 266 26.36 -15.01 15.15
CA VAL A 266 26.69 -15.88 14.02
C VAL A 266 26.72 -17.34 14.48
N THR A 267 25.70 -18.11 14.10
CA THR A 267 25.77 -19.58 14.11
C THR A 267 26.23 -20.08 12.75
N ALA A 268 27.53 -20.37 12.65
CA ALA A 268 28.25 -21.19 11.65
C ALA A 268 27.96 -21.01 10.14
N GLU A 269 29.04 -20.99 9.35
CA GLU A 269 28.95 -21.06 7.89
C GLU A 269 28.27 -22.37 7.41
N PRO A 270 27.51 -22.35 6.30
CA PRO A 270 27.11 -23.58 5.63
C PRO A 270 28.35 -24.25 5.04
N SER A 271 28.61 -25.50 5.44
CA SER A 271 29.78 -26.25 4.98
C SER A 271 29.77 -26.45 3.46
N PRO A 272 30.93 -26.33 2.77
CA PRO A 272 30.99 -26.50 1.33
C PRO A 272 30.86 -27.98 0.93
N GLY A 273 29.82 -28.28 0.14
CA GLY A 273 29.80 -29.44 -0.75
C GLY A 273 29.03 -30.67 -0.26
N VAL A 274 27.77 -30.78 -0.70
CA VAL A 274 27.31 -31.97 -1.44
C VAL A 274 26.50 -31.48 -2.65
N LEU A 275 26.97 -31.81 -3.86
CA LEU A 275 26.12 -31.80 -5.04
C LEU A 275 25.21 -33.03 -4.94
N ALA A 276 23.99 -32.85 -4.44
CA ALA A 276 22.96 -33.88 -4.51
C ALA A 276 22.33 -33.86 -5.91
N SER A 277 22.28 -35.04 -6.53
CA SER A 277 21.86 -35.26 -7.91
C SER A 277 20.38 -34.94 -8.16
N ASN A 278 20.05 -34.65 -9.43
CA ASN A 278 18.69 -34.81 -9.93
C ASN A 278 18.25 -36.26 -9.72
N ASP A 279 17.14 -36.48 -9.01
CA ASP A 279 16.33 -37.69 -9.16
C ASP A 279 14.84 -37.36 -9.06
N ASN A 280 14.06 -37.91 -9.98
CA ASN A 280 12.60 -37.79 -10.02
C ASN A 280 11.98 -38.85 -9.11
N GLY A 281 11.20 -38.44 -8.11
CA GLY A 281 10.18 -39.31 -7.52
C GLY A 281 9.94 -39.16 -6.02
N GLY A 282 8.65 -39.13 -5.64
CA GLY A 282 8.20 -39.53 -4.29
C GLY A 282 7.91 -38.40 -3.29
N THR A 283 6.61 -38.27 -2.95
CA THR A 283 6.09 -37.74 -1.67
C THR A 283 6.59 -36.38 -1.17
N ARG A 284 5.85 -35.33 -1.56
CA ARG A 284 5.90 -33.98 -0.97
C ARG A 284 5.26 -33.99 0.43
N ALA A 285 6.01 -33.59 1.47
CA ALA A 285 5.45 -33.35 2.81
C ALA A 285 4.46 -32.16 2.81
N PRO A 286 3.45 -32.12 3.71
CA PRO A 286 2.44 -31.06 3.70
C PRO A 286 3.01 -29.69 4.10
N LEU A 287 2.66 -28.66 3.33
CA LEU A 287 2.82 -27.26 3.75
C LEU A 287 1.67 -26.86 4.70
N PRO A 288 1.90 -25.97 5.68
CA PRO A 288 0.82 -25.35 6.44
C PRO A 288 -0.06 -24.46 5.53
N PRO A 289 -1.36 -24.29 5.82
CA PRO A 289 -2.30 -23.59 4.93
C PRO A 289 -2.14 -22.06 4.94
N ALA A 290 -2.43 -21.43 3.80
CA ALA A 290 -2.40 -19.98 3.58
C ALA A 290 -3.82 -19.36 3.57
N VAL A 291 -3.91 -18.03 3.72
CA VAL A 291 -5.17 -17.25 3.89
C VAL A 291 -5.42 -16.32 2.67
N ALA A 292 -6.64 -16.31 2.09
CA ALA A 292 -6.99 -15.71 0.77
C ALA A 292 -8.44 -15.10 0.64
N VAL A 293 -8.76 -14.26 -0.37
CA VAL A 293 -10.08 -13.57 -0.68
C VAL A 293 -10.13 -12.87 -2.11
N LYS A 294 -11.17 -12.10 -2.55
CA LYS A 294 -11.22 -11.40 -3.89
C LYS A 294 -12.16 -10.14 -4.10
N PRO A 295 -12.13 -9.36 -5.25
CA PRO A 295 -12.94 -8.10 -5.49
C PRO A 295 -13.79 -7.93 -6.82
N PRO A 296 -14.51 -6.78 -7.07
CA PRO A 296 -15.58 -6.64 -8.11
C PRO A 296 -15.60 -5.38 -9.08
N ALA A 297 -16.65 -5.22 -9.94
CA ALA A 297 -16.89 -4.17 -10.99
C ALA A 297 -18.41 -3.77 -11.22
N ALA A 298 -18.77 -2.90 -12.23
CA ALA A 298 -19.97 -2.01 -12.20
C ALA A 298 -20.87 -1.86 -13.49
N GLY A 299 -22.05 -1.20 -13.35
CA GLY A 299 -22.95 -0.80 -14.47
C GLY A 299 -24.18 0.10 -14.15
N SER A 300 -24.27 0.72 -12.96
CA SER A 300 -25.50 1.36 -12.44
C SER A 300 -25.20 2.66 -11.67
N ALA A 301 -26.23 3.32 -11.09
CA ALA A 301 -26.09 4.46 -10.16
C ALA A 301 -24.88 4.26 -9.27
N ARG A 302 -23.87 5.13 -9.39
CA ARG A 302 -22.44 4.86 -9.17
C ARG A 302 -22.19 3.65 -8.27
N VAL A 303 -22.17 2.44 -8.83
CA VAL A 303 -22.05 1.23 -8.02
C VAL A 303 -20.64 1.13 -7.52
N TRP A 304 -20.48 1.38 -6.23
CA TRP A 304 -19.25 1.07 -5.53
C TRP A 304 -19.29 -0.39 -5.08
N PRO A 305 -18.15 -1.07 -4.97
CA PRO A 305 -18.09 -2.33 -4.23
C PRO A 305 -18.66 -2.10 -2.82
N GLY A 306 -19.58 -2.95 -2.34
CA GLY A 306 -20.17 -2.79 -1.00
C GLY A 306 -19.11 -2.71 0.09
N ASN A 307 -18.10 -3.58 0.00
CA ASN A 307 -16.89 -3.52 0.84
C ASN A 307 -16.10 -2.22 0.67
N VAL A 308 -15.82 -1.72 -0.55
CA VAL A 308 -15.06 -0.46 -0.73
C VAL A 308 -15.88 0.77 -0.33
N LEU A 309 -17.20 0.74 -0.42
CA LEU A 309 -18.03 1.81 0.14
C LEU A 309 -18.09 1.74 1.66
N GLN A 310 -18.01 0.54 2.25
CA GLN A 310 -17.83 0.39 3.68
C GLN A 310 -16.42 0.83 4.12
N ASP A 311 -15.37 0.51 3.36
CA ASP A 311 -13.99 1.01 3.54
C ASP A 311 -13.99 2.56 3.49
N ILE A 312 -14.55 3.17 2.45
CA ILE A 312 -14.55 4.64 2.31
C ILE A 312 -15.52 5.31 3.30
N ASN A 313 -16.67 4.71 3.62
CA ASN A 313 -17.56 5.18 4.69
C ASN A 313 -16.86 5.14 6.05
N TYR A 314 -16.06 4.11 6.30
CA TYR A 314 -15.23 4.02 7.48
C TYR A 314 -14.13 5.08 7.42
N GLU A 315 -13.45 5.36 6.29
CA GLU A 315 -12.44 6.45 6.17
C GLU A 315 -13.08 7.79 6.55
N ILE A 316 -14.31 8.00 6.11
CA ILE A 316 -15.14 9.15 6.45
C ILE A 316 -15.46 9.18 7.94
N ARG A 317 -15.98 8.08 8.52
CA ARG A 317 -16.24 7.98 9.96
C ARG A 317 -14.98 8.20 10.79
N MET A 318 -13.81 7.77 10.33
CA MET A 318 -12.54 7.99 11.02
C MET A 318 -12.06 9.43 10.90
N GLN A 319 -12.20 10.08 9.73
CA GLN A 319 -11.95 11.51 9.59
C GLN A 319 -12.96 12.37 10.40
N ILE A 320 -14.21 11.92 10.58
CA ILE A 320 -15.21 12.52 11.48
C ILE A 320 -14.81 12.36 12.94
N ALA A 321 -14.44 11.14 13.32
CA ALA A 321 -14.16 10.74 14.69
C ALA A 321 -12.79 11.24 15.20
N ALA A 322 -11.85 11.55 14.29
CA ALA A 322 -10.53 12.07 14.63
C ALA A 322 -10.60 13.29 15.57
N ARG A 323 -9.65 13.39 16.51
CA ARG A 323 -9.53 14.47 17.51
C ARG A 323 -8.06 14.93 17.65
N PRO A 324 -7.75 16.25 17.61
CA PRO A 324 -8.64 17.32 17.18
C PRO A 324 -9.17 16.97 15.80
N PHE A 325 -10.50 17.11 15.63
CA PHE A 325 -11.16 16.93 14.36
C PHE A 325 -10.33 17.71 13.34
N PRO A 326 -9.71 17.06 12.32
CA PRO A 326 -8.48 17.56 11.70
C PRO A 326 -8.76 18.75 10.80
N ARG A 327 -9.31 19.82 11.38
CA ARG A 327 -10.26 20.73 10.76
C ARG A 327 -9.55 21.60 9.76
N GLN A 328 -8.30 21.99 10.00
CA GLN A 328 -7.54 22.73 8.99
C GLN A 328 -7.09 21.81 7.83
N GLN A 329 -6.79 20.54 8.08
CA GLN A 329 -6.43 19.58 7.02
C GLN A 329 -7.65 19.11 6.24
N LEU A 330 -8.74 18.74 6.91
CA LEU A 330 -10.04 18.42 6.33
C LEU A 330 -10.69 19.64 5.70
N GLU A 331 -10.57 20.86 6.25
CA GLU A 331 -11.01 22.05 5.50
C GLU A 331 -10.08 22.31 4.32
N LYS A 332 -8.76 22.12 4.41
CA LYS A 332 -7.89 22.23 3.23
C LYS A 332 -8.28 21.20 2.16
N ARG A 333 -8.48 19.93 2.53
CA ARG A 333 -8.92 18.82 1.67
C ARG A 333 -10.35 19.02 1.14
N ALA A 334 -11.31 19.38 1.98
CA ALA A 334 -12.72 19.56 1.64
C ALA A 334 -13.00 20.85 0.86
N ARG A 335 -12.29 21.94 1.16
CA ARG A 335 -12.23 23.13 0.29
C ARG A 335 -11.54 22.79 -1.04
N ALA A 336 -10.56 21.88 -1.03
CA ALA A 336 -9.99 21.26 -2.24
C ALA A 336 -10.86 20.12 -2.83
N GLY A 337 -12.12 19.94 -2.39
CA GLY A 337 -13.08 19.05 -3.03
C GLY A 337 -13.08 17.58 -2.59
N ASP A 338 -12.15 17.15 -1.74
CA ASP A 338 -12.03 15.76 -1.27
C ASP A 338 -13.36 15.30 -0.64
N LEU A 339 -14.02 14.30 -1.26
CA LEU A 339 -15.35 13.84 -0.85
C LEU A 339 -15.34 13.13 0.50
N VAL A 340 -14.24 12.46 0.83
CA VAL A 340 -14.05 11.83 2.13
C VAL A 340 -13.95 12.92 3.18
N ALA A 341 -13.12 13.93 2.94
CA ALA A 341 -12.98 15.08 3.82
C ALA A 341 -14.23 15.99 3.84
N GLN A 342 -15.02 16.12 2.76
CA GLN A 342 -16.26 16.91 2.73
C GLN A 342 -17.39 16.23 3.49
N THR A 343 -17.54 14.92 3.30
CA THR A 343 -18.50 14.12 4.04
C THR A 343 -18.11 14.07 5.51
N ALA A 344 -16.81 13.94 5.79
CA ALA A 344 -16.30 13.93 7.15
C ALA A 344 -16.39 15.30 7.83
N LEU A 345 -16.05 16.37 7.10
CA LEU A 345 -16.20 17.74 7.57
C LEU A 345 -17.67 18.05 7.86
N GLY A 346 -18.56 17.65 6.94
CA GLY A 346 -19.97 17.98 6.97
C GLY A 346 -20.80 17.22 7.99
N TYR A 347 -20.65 15.90 8.08
CA TYR A 347 -21.37 15.13 9.09
C TYR A 347 -20.85 15.42 10.50
N GLY A 348 -19.52 15.47 10.67
CA GLY A 348 -18.89 15.73 11.96
C GLY A 348 -19.36 17.03 12.60
N ILE A 349 -19.31 18.16 11.87
CA ILE A 349 -19.85 19.43 12.40
C ILE A 349 -21.38 19.55 12.28
N GLY A 350 -22.02 18.67 11.52
CA GLY A 350 -23.45 18.72 11.20
C GLY A 350 -24.34 18.13 12.29
N GLY A 351 -24.12 16.87 12.65
CA GLY A 351 -24.85 16.20 13.75
C GLY A 351 -24.49 16.76 15.13
N GLY A 352 -23.25 17.24 15.27
CA GLY A 352 -22.62 17.55 16.55
C GLY A 352 -21.61 16.47 16.98
N ASP A 353 -21.52 15.37 16.24
CA ASP A 353 -20.68 14.20 16.48
C ASP A 353 -19.18 14.53 16.59
N ALA A 354 -18.71 15.63 16.00
CA ALA A 354 -17.34 16.16 16.17
C ALA A 354 -17.11 16.86 17.53
N GLY A 355 -18.11 16.91 18.43
CA GLY A 355 -18.13 17.77 19.61
C GLY A 355 -18.39 19.25 19.29
N VAL A 356 -18.69 19.57 18.02
CA VAL A 356 -18.91 20.92 17.50
C VAL A 356 -20.19 20.91 16.67
N LYS A 357 -21.22 21.66 17.10
CA LYS A 357 -22.56 21.63 16.48
C LYS A 357 -22.80 22.86 15.60
N GLN A 358 -22.62 22.70 14.29
CA GLN A 358 -22.83 23.71 13.25
C GLN A 358 -23.74 23.15 12.14
N PRO A 359 -25.01 22.81 12.43
CA PRO A 359 -25.87 22.00 11.55
C PRO A 359 -26.06 22.60 10.14
N LYS A 360 -26.17 23.93 10.03
CA LYS A 360 -26.28 24.61 8.72
C LYS A 360 -25.01 24.48 7.88
N ALA A 361 -23.83 24.63 8.48
CA ALA A 361 -22.55 24.49 7.78
C ALA A 361 -22.23 23.02 7.47
N GLY A 362 -22.58 22.10 8.39
CA GLY A 362 -22.45 20.66 8.19
C GLY A 362 -23.33 20.13 7.07
N MET A 363 -24.62 20.51 7.07
CA MET A 363 -25.54 20.24 5.94
C MET A 363 -25.01 20.83 4.63
N GLN A 364 -24.41 22.04 4.62
CA GLN A 364 -23.84 22.60 3.39
C GLN A 364 -22.63 21.81 2.85
N TRP A 365 -21.84 21.17 3.71
CA TRP A 365 -20.75 20.27 3.27
C TRP A 365 -21.28 18.90 2.84
N LEU A 366 -22.29 18.37 3.52
CA LEU A 366 -22.98 17.15 3.12
C LEU A 366 -23.80 17.32 1.84
N GLU A 367 -24.46 18.45 1.61
CA GLU A 367 -25.12 18.79 0.36
C GLU A 367 -24.11 18.87 -0.79
N LYS A 368 -22.89 19.39 -0.56
CA LYS A 368 -21.83 19.36 -1.56
C LYS A 368 -21.38 17.94 -1.91
N ALA A 369 -21.21 17.06 -0.93
CA ALA A 369 -20.80 15.67 -1.18
C ALA A 369 -21.95 14.78 -1.71
N ALA A 370 -23.17 14.97 -1.21
CA ALA A 370 -24.37 14.24 -1.62
C ALA A 370 -24.84 14.64 -3.03
N ALA A 371 -24.68 15.91 -3.43
CA ALA A 371 -24.86 16.37 -4.81
C ALA A 371 -23.73 15.91 -5.76
N LYS A 372 -22.83 15.02 -5.30
CA LYS A 372 -21.91 14.23 -6.14
C LYS A 372 -22.26 12.74 -6.13
N ASP A 373 -23.52 12.44 -5.81
CA ASP A 373 -24.12 11.11 -5.76
C ASP A 373 -23.30 10.13 -4.92
N PHE A 374 -22.80 10.63 -3.80
CA PHE A 374 -21.95 9.85 -2.91
C PHE A 374 -22.82 9.19 -1.83
N PRO A 375 -23.02 7.86 -1.84
CA PRO A 375 -24.06 7.24 -1.03
C PRO A 375 -23.90 7.43 0.48
N VAL A 376 -22.65 7.50 0.95
CA VAL A 376 -22.31 7.86 2.35
C VAL A 376 -22.86 9.24 2.70
N ALA A 377 -22.58 10.25 1.87
CA ALA A 377 -23.02 11.62 2.09
C ALA A 377 -24.52 11.80 1.87
N GLN A 378 -25.12 11.11 0.90
CA GLN A 378 -26.58 11.10 0.68
C GLN A 378 -27.30 10.54 1.90
N THR A 379 -26.81 9.43 2.45
CA THR A 379 -27.37 8.79 3.65
C THR A 379 -27.25 9.70 4.87
N TYR A 380 -26.07 10.30 5.10
CA TYR A 380 -25.86 11.26 6.19
C TYR A 380 -26.63 12.57 6.03
N LEU A 381 -26.83 13.05 4.80
CA LEU A 381 -27.70 14.20 4.56
C LEU A 381 -29.16 13.85 4.84
N ALA A 382 -29.62 12.66 4.43
CA ALA A 382 -30.97 12.18 4.68
C ALA A 382 -31.25 12.03 6.18
N GLU A 383 -30.33 11.45 6.95
CA GLU A 383 -30.39 11.34 8.41
C GLU A 383 -30.56 12.71 9.08
N LEU A 384 -29.76 13.70 8.70
CA LEU A 384 -29.88 15.07 9.21
C LEU A 384 -31.18 15.78 8.75
N LEU A 385 -31.78 15.40 7.62
CA LEU A 385 -33.09 15.89 7.18
C LEU A 385 -34.24 15.21 7.93
N MET A 386 -34.14 13.90 8.20
CA MET A 386 -35.11 13.14 9.00
C MET A 386 -35.18 13.66 10.45
N GLY A 387 -34.06 14.15 10.98
CA GLY A 387 -34.00 14.86 12.26
C GLY A 387 -34.80 16.18 12.33
N LYS A 388 -35.21 16.76 11.20
CA LYS A 388 -36.08 17.95 11.16
C LYS A 388 -37.57 17.62 11.27
N GLY A 389 -37.97 16.42 10.84
CA GLY A 389 -39.34 15.92 10.95
C GLY A 389 -40.40 16.56 10.05
N ASP A 390 -40.11 17.63 9.31
CA ASP A 390 -41.10 18.28 8.44
C ASP A 390 -41.35 17.47 7.14
N PRO A 391 -42.58 17.50 6.57
CA PRO A 391 -42.93 16.66 5.41
C PRO A 391 -42.08 16.89 4.16
N ALA A 392 -41.56 18.10 3.95
CA ALA A 392 -40.72 18.40 2.80
C ALA A 392 -39.30 17.83 2.97
N SER A 393 -38.72 17.95 4.17
CA SER A 393 -37.45 17.31 4.53
C SER A 393 -37.54 15.79 4.49
N LEU A 394 -38.64 15.18 4.97
CA LEU A 394 -38.86 13.74 4.92
C LEU A 394 -38.99 13.22 3.48
N LYS A 395 -39.76 13.92 2.63
CA LYS A 395 -39.85 13.59 1.19
C LYS A 395 -38.49 13.70 0.48
N ARG A 396 -37.68 14.71 0.83
CA ARG A 396 -36.31 14.88 0.29
C ARG A 396 -35.35 13.80 0.81
N ALA A 397 -35.49 13.39 2.08
CA ALA A 397 -34.70 12.30 2.66
C ALA A 397 -34.98 10.96 1.96
N GLY A 398 -36.24 10.64 1.67
CA GLY A 398 -36.61 9.44 0.92
C GLY A 398 -35.91 9.38 -0.44
N ALA A 399 -36.02 10.45 -1.24
CA ALA A 399 -35.35 10.53 -2.54
C ALA A 399 -33.81 10.36 -2.47
N LEU A 400 -33.16 10.79 -1.38
CA LEU A 400 -31.72 10.61 -1.16
C LEU A 400 -31.36 9.17 -0.76
N LEU A 401 -32.22 8.50 0.03
CA LEU A 401 -32.01 7.13 0.49
C LEU A 401 -32.33 6.11 -0.60
N ASP A 402 -33.34 6.38 -1.42
CA ASP A 402 -33.62 5.62 -2.64
C ASP A 402 -32.42 5.70 -3.59
N ALA A 403 -31.85 6.89 -3.78
CA ALA A 403 -30.64 7.06 -4.59
C ALA A 403 -29.42 6.30 -4.01
N ALA A 404 -29.18 6.38 -2.69
CA ALA A 404 -28.06 5.72 -2.04
C ALA A 404 -28.18 4.18 -2.04
N SER A 405 -29.38 3.65 -1.79
CA SER A 405 -29.65 2.21 -1.80
C SER A 405 -29.60 1.63 -3.22
N GLN A 406 -30.17 2.31 -4.21
CA GLN A 406 -30.04 1.93 -5.62
C GLN A 406 -28.58 1.98 -6.12
N ALA A 407 -27.71 2.76 -5.47
CA ALA A 407 -26.27 2.78 -5.72
C ALA A 407 -25.48 1.65 -5.03
N GLY A 408 -26.16 0.68 -4.41
CA GLY A 408 -25.53 -0.48 -3.76
C GLY A 408 -25.01 -0.23 -2.35
N TYR A 409 -25.34 0.91 -1.72
CA TYR A 409 -24.96 1.17 -0.34
C TYR A 409 -26.01 0.60 0.63
N SER A 410 -25.86 -0.69 0.94
CA SER A 410 -26.76 -1.45 1.82
C SER A 410 -27.19 -0.74 3.13
N PRO A 411 -26.34 0.06 3.82
CA PRO A 411 -26.76 0.80 5.02
C PRO A 411 -27.92 1.79 4.80
N ALA A 412 -28.15 2.29 3.58
CA ALA A 412 -29.25 3.21 3.29
C ALA A 412 -30.64 2.59 3.58
N HIS A 413 -30.79 1.27 3.43
CA HIS A 413 -32.05 0.58 3.69
C HIS A 413 -32.53 0.68 5.15
N ALA A 414 -31.60 0.73 6.11
CA ALA A 414 -31.94 0.92 7.54
C ALA A 414 -32.56 2.31 7.79
N TYR A 415 -32.10 3.32 7.06
CA TYR A 415 -32.67 4.67 7.11
C TYR A 415 -34.01 4.77 6.37
N GLN A 416 -34.21 4.02 5.27
CA GLN A 416 -35.53 3.91 4.62
C GLN A 416 -36.57 3.30 5.57
N PHE A 417 -36.20 2.28 6.36
CA PHE A 417 -37.07 1.69 7.38
C PHE A 417 -37.50 2.70 8.45
N ASP A 418 -36.56 3.48 9.00
CA ASP A 418 -36.87 4.53 9.98
C ASP A 418 -37.75 5.64 9.36
N LEU A 419 -37.46 6.04 8.12
CA LEU A 419 -38.29 7.00 7.38
C LEU A 419 -39.73 6.50 7.20
N ALA A 420 -39.93 5.25 6.76
CA ALA A 420 -41.24 4.64 6.56
C ALA A 420 -42.07 4.61 7.87
N ARG A 421 -41.42 4.35 9.02
CA ARG A 421 -42.07 4.44 10.34
C ARG A 421 -42.49 5.87 10.68
N ARG A 422 -41.65 6.87 10.37
CA ARG A 422 -41.92 8.29 10.66
C ARG A 422 -43.03 8.89 9.79
N THR A 423 -43.21 8.40 8.56
CA THR A 423 -44.25 8.87 7.64
C THR A 423 -45.58 8.12 7.80
N GLY A 424 -45.65 7.09 8.65
CA GLY A 424 -46.85 6.25 8.80
C GLY A 424 -47.12 5.36 7.58
N ALA A 425 -46.07 5.01 6.83
CA ALA A 425 -46.18 4.13 5.66
C ALA A 425 -46.73 2.74 6.06
N PRO A 426 -47.36 1.99 5.13
CA PRO A 426 -47.90 0.67 5.42
C PRO A 426 -46.85 -0.25 6.06
N PRO A 427 -47.20 -1.05 7.11
CA PRO A 427 -46.23 -1.91 7.78
C PRO A 427 -45.45 -2.86 6.86
N GLN A 428 -46.03 -3.23 5.71
CA GLN A 428 -45.41 -4.06 4.69
C GLN A 428 -44.27 -3.35 3.94
N GLU A 429 -44.31 -2.02 3.81
CA GLU A 429 -43.26 -1.21 3.19
C GLU A 429 -42.05 -1.11 4.13
N ALA A 430 -42.30 -0.79 5.40
CA ALA A 430 -41.27 -0.81 6.44
C ALA A 430 -40.63 -2.21 6.57
N ALA A 431 -41.44 -3.29 6.56
CA ALA A 431 -40.92 -4.65 6.61
C ALA A 431 -39.98 -5.00 5.43
N ARG A 432 -40.25 -4.48 4.22
CA ARG A 432 -39.36 -4.65 3.05
C ARG A 432 -38.02 -3.95 3.24
N HIS A 433 -38.01 -2.68 3.65
CA HIS A 433 -36.74 -1.97 3.88
C HIS A 433 -35.89 -2.62 4.98
N LEU A 434 -36.52 -3.17 6.04
CA LEU A 434 -35.81 -3.93 7.07
C LEU A 434 -35.23 -5.25 6.51
N GLN A 435 -35.96 -5.92 5.61
CA GLN A 435 -35.48 -7.13 4.93
C GLN A 435 -34.34 -6.83 3.95
N ASP A 436 -34.43 -5.76 3.17
CA ASP A 436 -33.38 -5.33 2.24
C ASP A 436 -32.10 -4.88 2.97
N ALA A 437 -32.23 -4.24 4.13
CA ALA A 437 -31.09 -3.94 5.00
C ALA A 437 -30.38 -5.22 5.47
N LEU A 438 -31.16 -6.21 5.94
CA LEU A 438 -30.62 -7.51 6.40
C LEU A 438 -29.99 -8.30 5.24
N MET A 439 -30.63 -8.33 4.07
CA MET A 439 -30.12 -9.02 2.89
C MET A 439 -28.91 -8.34 2.25
N GLY A 440 -28.84 -7.00 2.28
CA GLY A 440 -27.67 -6.23 1.85
C GLY A 440 -26.46 -6.54 2.73
N LEU A 441 -26.62 -6.50 4.05
CA LEU A 441 -25.62 -6.96 5.01
C LEU A 441 -25.18 -8.41 4.70
N MET A 442 -26.13 -9.34 4.57
CA MET A 442 -25.82 -10.74 4.28
C MET A 442 -25.12 -10.96 2.93
N LYS A 443 -25.42 -10.16 1.90
CA LYS A 443 -24.78 -10.25 0.57
C LYS A 443 -23.33 -9.78 0.62
N ASP A 444 -23.04 -8.71 1.37
CA ASP A 444 -21.68 -8.25 1.62
C ASP A 444 -20.87 -9.31 2.41
N TYR A 445 -21.47 -9.95 3.42
CA TYR A 445 -20.85 -11.06 4.17
C TYR A 445 -20.68 -12.35 3.33
N GLN A 446 -21.63 -12.69 2.45
CA GLN A 446 -21.55 -13.90 1.62
C GLN A 446 -20.57 -13.77 0.46
N GLY A 447 -20.32 -12.56 -0.06
CA GLY A 447 -19.23 -12.32 -1.01
C GLY A 447 -17.89 -12.76 -0.44
N ALA A 448 -17.58 -12.35 0.79
CA ALA A 448 -16.38 -12.77 1.51
C ALA A 448 -16.34 -14.28 1.79
N ALA A 449 -17.47 -14.91 2.12
CA ALA A 449 -17.54 -16.35 2.43
C ALA A 449 -17.43 -17.27 1.20
N ARG A 450 -17.87 -16.82 0.01
CA ARG A 450 -17.90 -17.66 -1.20
C ARG A 450 -16.52 -17.80 -1.85
N ASP A 451 -15.65 -16.82 -1.68
CA ASP A 451 -14.25 -16.85 -2.11
C ASP A 451 -13.36 -17.74 -1.21
N LEU A 452 -13.83 -18.09 -0.01
CA LEU A 452 -13.17 -19.01 0.93
C LEU A 452 -13.51 -20.51 0.71
N MET A 453 -14.55 -20.84 -0.07
CA MET A 453 -15.08 -22.21 -0.17
C MET A 453 -14.91 -22.89 -1.55
N GLN A 454 -14.20 -22.29 -2.51
CA GLN A 454 -13.87 -23.00 -3.76
C GLN A 454 -12.58 -23.82 -3.60
N PRO A 455 -12.58 -25.12 -3.94
CA PRO A 455 -11.35 -25.91 -3.94
C PRO A 455 -10.39 -25.36 -5.00
N PRO A 456 -9.06 -25.44 -4.78
CA PRO A 456 -8.08 -24.93 -5.73
C PRO A 456 -8.24 -25.65 -7.07
N LYS A 457 -8.59 -24.90 -8.12
CA LYS A 457 -8.67 -25.44 -9.47
C LYS A 457 -7.25 -25.77 -9.93
N LYS A 458 -7.05 -27.05 -10.25
CA LYS A 458 -5.76 -27.69 -10.54
C LYS A 458 -5.07 -27.11 -11.77
#